data_AF-A0A9E3BLX8-F1
#
_entry.id   AF-A0A9E3BLX8-F1
#
_cell.length_a   1.000
_cell.length_b   1.000
_cell.length_c   1.000
_cell.angle_alpha   90.00
_cell.angle_beta   90.00
_cell.angle_gamma   90.00
#
_symmetry.space_group_name_H-M   'P 1'
#
loop_
_entity.id
_entity.type
_entity.pdbx_description
1 polymer ?
#
loop_
_entity_poly.entity_id
_entity_poly.type
_entity_poly.pdbx_seq_one_letter_code
_entity_poly.pdbx_strand_id
1 'polypeptide(L)'
;MSGIAFERGGSLTERALRLLEHEPLHTAVLATRVLGISGDPRAAAAAVFALLGMDPRFSVSADGVWSLGKAAPSRRRLRDEKFVVVDVETTGGSPGGGHRVTEVAAVCVEGGEIRESFATLV
;
A
#
# COMPACT_ATOMS: atom_id res chain seq x y z
N MET A 1 21.54 12.66 -5.89
CA MET A 1 20.66 12.22 -4.80
C MET A 1 20.11 10.85 -5.17
N SER A 2 20.52 9.79 -4.48
CA SER A 2 19.96 8.46 -4.72
C SER A 2 18.60 8.37 -4.05
N GLY A 3 17.56 8.16 -4.84
CA GLY A 3 16.21 7.92 -4.32
C GLY A 3 16.18 6.75 -3.35
N ILE A 4 15.21 6.81 -2.44
CA ILE A 4 14.86 5.76 -1.48
C ILE A 4 14.66 4.46 -2.27
N ALA A 5 15.58 3.51 -2.12
CA ALA A 5 15.46 2.21 -2.76
C ALA A 5 14.38 1.42 -2.02
N PHE A 6 13.18 1.33 -2.60
CA PHE A 6 12.17 0.36 -2.17
C PHE A 6 12.76 -1.04 -2.40
N GLU A 7 13.08 -1.75 -1.33
CA GLU A 7 13.57 -3.12 -1.41
C GLU A 7 12.57 -3.99 -2.20
N ARG A 8 13.10 -4.82 -3.11
CA ARG A 8 12.31 -5.68 -4.02
C ARG A 8 11.55 -6.82 -3.32
N GLY A 9 11.65 -6.93 -1.99
CA GLY A 9 10.84 -7.83 -1.19
C GLY A 9 9.51 -7.16 -0.85
N GLY A 10 8.54 -7.25 -1.75
CA GLY A 10 7.23 -6.62 -1.61
C GLY A 10 6.55 -6.80 -0.23
N SER A 11 5.57 -5.95 0.08
CA SER A 11 4.96 -5.84 1.42
C SER A 11 4.41 -7.16 1.98
N LEU A 12 4.17 -7.24 3.30
CA LEU A 12 3.55 -8.40 3.95
C LEU A 12 2.19 -8.74 3.33
N THR A 13 1.40 -7.73 2.97
CA THR A 13 0.13 -7.88 2.26
C THR A 13 0.34 -8.43 0.84
N GLU A 14 1.37 -7.99 0.12
CA GLU A 14 1.71 -8.55 -1.20
C GLU A 14 2.20 -9.99 -1.10
N ARG A 15 2.93 -10.33 -0.04
CA ARG A 15 3.35 -11.71 0.25
C ARG A 15 2.14 -12.60 0.55
N ALA A 16 1.21 -12.13 1.39
CA ALA A 16 -0.04 -12.84 1.66
C ALA A 16 -0.86 -13.04 0.38
N LEU A 17 -0.95 -12.01 -0.46
CA LEU A 17 -1.65 -12.06 -1.75
C LEU A 17 -1.06 -13.13 -2.67
N ARG A 18 0.27 -13.16 -2.85
CA ARG A 18 0.92 -14.20 -3.67
C ARG A 18 0.66 -15.61 -3.16
N LEU A 19 0.61 -15.81 -1.85
CA LEU A 19 0.29 -17.12 -1.27
C LEU A 19 -1.17 -17.52 -1.56
N LEU A 20 -2.10 -16.57 -1.42
CA LEU A 20 -3.54 -16.79 -1.61
C LEU A 20 -3.99 -16.80 -3.08
N GLU A 21 -3.16 -16.34 -4.01
CA GLU A 21 -3.36 -16.48 -5.47
C GLU A 21 -3.38 -17.97 -5.89
N HIS A 22 -2.70 -18.84 -5.16
CA HIS A 22 -2.62 -20.27 -5.47
C HIS A 22 -3.72 -21.08 -4.79
N GLU A 23 -3.93 -20.87 -3.49
CA GLU A 23 -4.92 -21.62 -2.70
C GLU A 23 -5.37 -20.83 -1.45
N PRO A 24 -6.59 -21.07 -0.94
CA PRO A 24 -6.99 -20.60 0.38
C PRO A 24 -6.12 -21.21 1.48
N LEU A 25 -5.74 -20.41 2.49
CA LEU A 25 -4.85 -20.84 3.56
C LEU A 25 -5.43 -20.56 4.94
N HIS A 26 -5.23 -21.49 5.87
CA HIS A 26 -5.59 -21.30 7.26
C HIS A 26 -4.71 -20.21 7.92
N THR A 27 -5.31 -19.45 8.83
CA THR A 27 -4.68 -18.35 9.59
C THR A 27 -3.30 -18.72 10.16
N ALA A 28 -3.14 -19.93 10.72
CA ALA A 28 -1.88 -20.38 11.29
C ALA A 28 -0.74 -20.45 10.24
N VAL A 29 -1.06 -20.84 9.01
CA VAL A 29 -0.10 -20.91 7.90
C VAL A 29 0.31 -19.51 7.48
N LEU A 30 -0.64 -18.57 7.39
CA LEU A 30 -0.34 -17.18 7.07
C LEU A 30 0.49 -16.49 8.16
N ALA A 31 0.16 -16.71 9.44
CA ALA A 31 0.95 -16.16 10.54
C ALA A 31 2.42 -16.61 10.46
N THR A 32 2.65 -17.88 10.17
CA THR A 32 4.01 -18.43 10.03
C THR A 32 4.70 -17.91 8.76
N ARG A 33 4.04 -18.02 7.60
CA ARG A 33 4.66 -17.76 6.30
C ARG A 33 4.71 -16.28 5.92
N VAL A 34 3.89 -15.42 6.51
CA VAL A 34 3.86 -13.97 6.24
C VAL A 34 4.50 -13.21 7.39
N LEU A 35 4.04 -13.43 8.62
CA LEU A 35 4.48 -12.64 9.79
C LEU A 35 5.70 -13.24 10.49
N GLY A 36 6.07 -14.50 10.22
CA GLY A 36 7.13 -15.20 10.96
C GLY A 36 6.72 -15.53 12.41
N ILE A 37 5.43 -15.45 12.72
CA ILE A 37 4.91 -15.70 14.08
C ILE A 37 4.51 -17.17 14.18
N SER A 38 4.97 -17.81 15.24
CA SER A 38 4.52 -19.13 15.69
C SER A 38 4.24 -19.05 17.19
N GLY A 39 3.17 -19.71 17.67
CA GLY A 39 2.74 -19.61 19.07
C GLY A 39 1.24 -19.60 19.24
N ASP A 40 0.74 -18.76 20.16
CA ASP A 40 -0.68 -18.69 20.54
C ASP A 40 -1.60 -18.48 19.32
N PRO A 41 -2.54 -19.42 19.04
CA PRO A 41 -3.45 -19.31 17.91
C PRO A 41 -4.31 -18.05 17.91
N ARG A 42 -4.70 -17.52 19.07
CA ARG A 42 -5.53 -16.30 19.13
C ARG A 42 -4.73 -15.07 18.76
N ALA A 43 -3.53 -14.92 19.31
CA ALA A 43 -2.62 -13.85 18.93
C ALA A 43 -2.26 -13.89 17.44
N ALA A 44 -1.98 -15.10 16.91
CA ALA A 44 -1.74 -15.29 15.48
C ALA A 44 -2.93 -14.86 14.62
N ALA A 45 -4.16 -15.23 15.02
CA ALA A 45 -5.37 -14.84 14.33
C ALA A 45 -5.63 -13.34 14.37
N ALA A 46 -5.47 -12.72 15.55
CA ALA A 46 -5.61 -11.27 15.69
C ALA A 46 -4.59 -10.51 14.82
N ALA A 47 -3.34 -10.97 14.77
CA ALA A 47 -2.29 -10.33 13.97
C ALA A 47 -2.56 -10.46 12.45
N VAL A 48 -2.97 -11.65 11.98
CA VAL A 48 -3.34 -11.85 10.56
C VAL A 48 -4.58 -11.02 10.21
N PHE A 49 -5.58 -10.97 11.09
CA PHE A 49 -6.78 -10.16 10.88
C PHE A 49 -6.47 -8.67 10.86
N ALA A 50 -5.60 -8.17 11.74
CA ALA A 50 -5.16 -6.78 11.72
C ALA A 50 -4.43 -6.42 10.41
N LEU A 51 -3.68 -7.36 9.84
CA LEU A 51 -2.98 -7.15 8.56
C LEU A 51 -3.92 -7.17 7.34
N LEU A 52 -4.88 -8.10 7.30
CA LEU A 52 -5.64 -8.42 6.08
C LEU A 52 -7.13 -8.09 6.16
N GLY A 53 -7.71 -8.02 7.35
CA GLY A 53 -9.17 -7.98 7.56
C GLY A 53 -9.86 -6.71 7.08
N MET A 54 -9.13 -5.60 6.97
CA MET A 54 -9.66 -4.34 6.43
C MET A 54 -9.50 -4.20 4.92
N ASP A 55 -8.77 -5.11 4.28
CA ASP A 55 -8.48 -5.05 2.86
C ASP A 55 -9.49 -5.94 2.09
N PRO A 56 -10.37 -5.34 1.25
CA PRO A 56 -11.44 -6.06 0.57
C PRO A 56 -10.95 -7.12 -0.43
N ARG A 57 -9.64 -7.14 -0.73
CA ARG A 57 -8.98 -8.20 -1.48
C ARG A 57 -9.04 -9.55 -0.80
N PHE A 58 -9.18 -9.58 0.52
CA PHE A 58 -9.14 -10.80 1.30
C PHE A 58 -10.48 -11.06 1.94
N SER A 59 -10.83 -12.34 2.06
CA SER A 59 -11.95 -12.81 2.85
C SER A 59 -11.48 -13.91 3.78
N VAL A 60 -12.11 -14.02 4.95
CA VAL A 60 -11.85 -15.08 5.91
C VAL A 60 -13.15 -15.79 6.27
N SER A 61 -13.15 -17.13 6.26
CA SER A 61 -14.30 -17.92 6.70
C SER A 61 -14.39 -17.98 8.23
N ALA A 62 -15.53 -18.45 8.76
CA ALA A 62 -15.69 -18.69 10.19
C ALA A 62 -14.63 -19.68 10.76
N ASP A 63 -14.15 -20.60 9.92
CA ASP A 63 -13.10 -21.57 10.26
C ASP A 63 -11.68 -20.98 10.15
N GLY A 64 -11.53 -19.67 9.93
CA GLY A 64 -10.23 -19.00 9.87
C GLY A 64 -9.43 -19.27 8.60
N VAL A 65 -10.08 -19.71 7.52
CA VAL A 65 -9.47 -19.91 6.20
C VAL A 65 -9.57 -18.62 5.40
N TRP A 66 -8.41 -18.08 5.02
CA TRP A 66 -8.30 -16.88 4.21
C TRP A 66 -8.26 -17.23 2.72
N SER A 67 -8.90 -16.40 1.91
CA SER A 67 -8.90 -16.50 0.45
C SER A 67 -8.92 -15.10 -0.18
N LEU A 68 -8.67 -15.02 -1.49
CA LEU A 68 -8.92 -13.79 -2.23
C LEU A 68 -10.44 -13.59 -2.41
N GLY A 69 -10.92 -12.41 -2.05
CA GLY A 69 -12.29 -11.99 -2.29
C GLY A 69 -12.58 -11.82 -3.78
N LYS A 70 -13.87 -11.86 -4.16
CA LYS A 70 -14.31 -11.69 -5.57
C LYS A 70 -13.94 -10.33 -6.16
N ALA A 71 -13.72 -9.32 -5.32
CA ALA A 71 -13.18 -8.05 -5.74
C ALA A 71 -11.66 -8.17 -5.80
N ALA A 72 -11.12 -8.67 -6.92
CA ALA A 72 -9.78 -8.31 -7.28
C ALA A 72 -9.81 -6.80 -7.61
N PRO A 73 -9.22 -5.90 -6.81
CA PRO A 73 -8.90 -4.59 -7.34
C PRO A 73 -7.97 -4.87 -8.51
N SER A 74 -8.33 -4.34 -9.67
CA SER A 74 -7.42 -4.32 -10.79
C SER A 74 -6.11 -3.73 -10.27
N ARG A 75 -5.06 -4.56 -10.19
CA ARG A 75 -3.68 -4.11 -10.00
C ARG A 75 -3.28 -3.34 -11.25
N ARG A 76 -3.87 -2.17 -11.45
CA ARG A 76 -3.44 -1.25 -12.48
C ARG A 76 -2.12 -0.71 -12.00
N ARG A 77 -1.07 -0.94 -12.79
CA ARG A 77 0.23 -0.39 -12.44
C ARG A 77 0.08 1.12 -12.52
N LEU A 78 0.71 1.86 -11.61
CA LEU A 78 0.71 3.33 -11.67
C LEU A 78 1.08 3.85 -13.07
N ARG A 79 1.96 3.14 -13.78
CA ARG A 79 2.37 3.48 -15.15
C ARG A 79 1.24 3.41 -16.19
N ASP A 80 0.20 2.63 -15.92
CA ASP A 80 -0.95 2.44 -16.81
C ASP A 80 -2.06 3.48 -16.51
N GLU A 81 -1.86 4.32 -15.49
CA GLU A 81 -2.80 5.36 -15.06
C GLU A 81 -2.31 6.76 -15.43
N LYS A 82 -3.26 7.70 -15.52
CA LYS A 82 -2.97 9.14 -15.61
C LYS A 82 -3.05 9.74 -14.23
N PHE A 83 -1.99 10.41 -13.77
CA PHE A 83 -1.95 11.04 -12.46
C PHE A 83 -1.08 12.29 -12.48
N VAL A 84 -1.19 13.11 -11.44
CA VAL A 84 -0.34 14.28 -11.22
C VAL A 84 0.51 14.03 -10.00
N VAL A 85 1.82 14.23 -10.13
CA VAL A 85 2.72 14.30 -8.96
C VAL A 85 2.78 15.76 -8.56
N VAL A 86 2.46 16.05 -7.30
CA VAL A 86 2.51 17.40 -6.74
C VAL A 86 3.61 17.44 -5.69
N ASP A 87 4.51 18.41 -5.84
CA ASP A 87 5.55 18.73 -4.88
C ASP A 87 5.25 20.13 -4.29
N VAL A 88 5.41 20.28 -2.98
CA VAL A 88 5.05 21.50 -2.26
C VAL A 88 6.17 21.92 -1.32
N GLU A 89 6.55 23.19 -1.40
CA GLU A 89 7.48 23.81 -0.46
C GLU A 89 6.72 24.65 0.56
N THR A 90 7.17 24.62 1.81
CA THR A 90 6.49 25.31 2.91
C THR A 90 7.48 26.08 3.77
N THR A 91 7.00 27.06 4.52
CA THR A 91 7.82 27.76 5.53
C THR A 91 8.11 26.92 6.79
N GLY A 92 7.71 25.65 6.85
CA GLY A 92 8.13 24.67 7.85
C GLY A 92 7.42 24.66 9.21
N GLY A 93 6.46 25.57 9.46
CA GLY A 93 5.74 25.67 10.75
C GLY A 93 4.23 25.48 10.65
N SER A 94 3.50 25.71 11.74
CA SER A 94 2.05 25.45 11.78
C SER A 94 1.24 26.53 11.03
N PRO A 95 0.14 26.17 10.35
CA PRO A 95 -0.70 27.14 9.65
C PRO A 95 -1.24 28.24 10.57
N GLY A 96 -1.55 27.92 11.83
CA GLY A 96 -2.03 28.89 12.82
C GLY A 96 -1.01 29.97 13.20
N GLY A 97 0.28 29.74 12.94
CA GLY A 97 1.36 30.73 13.10
C GLY A 97 1.63 31.58 11.86
N GLY A 98 0.79 31.50 10.82
CA GLY A 98 1.00 32.21 9.55
C GLY A 98 1.97 31.51 8.58
N HIS A 99 2.38 30.27 8.88
CA HIS A 99 3.12 29.45 7.94
C HIS A 99 2.23 28.97 6.79
N ARG A 100 2.79 28.91 5.59
CA ARG A 100 2.05 28.59 4.37
C ARG A 100 2.93 27.81 3.40
N VAL A 101 2.28 27.21 2.41
CA VAL A 101 2.92 26.78 1.18
C VAL A 101 3.49 28.03 0.51
N THR A 102 4.72 27.94 0.01
CA THR A 102 5.39 29.03 -0.73
C THR A 102 5.58 28.70 -2.19
N GLU A 103 5.53 27.41 -2.55
CA GLU A 103 5.64 26.94 -3.92
C GLU A 103 4.78 25.70 -4.13
N VAL A 104 4.21 25.58 -5.33
CA VAL A 104 3.59 24.36 -5.82
C VAL A 104 4.19 24.03 -7.18
N ALA A 105 4.76 22.82 -7.29
CA ALA A 105 5.18 22.23 -8.54
C ALA A 105 4.33 20.98 -8.81
N ALA A 106 3.99 20.77 -10.08
CA ALA A 106 3.19 19.63 -10.50
C ALA A 106 3.66 19.09 -11.85
N VAL A 107 3.61 17.77 -12.02
CA VAL A 107 3.82 17.12 -13.33
C VAL A 107 2.70 16.14 -13.63
N CYS A 108 2.15 16.23 -14.84
CA CYS A 108 1.20 15.24 -15.37
C CYS A 108 1.97 14.03 -15.89
N VAL A 109 1.67 12.84 -15.37
CA VAL A 109 2.28 11.57 -15.77
C VAL A 109 1.25 10.71 -16.49
N GLU A 110 1.60 10.23 -17.69
CA GLU A 110 0.78 9.32 -18.48
C GLU A 110 1.66 8.30 -19.22
N GLY A 111 1.38 7.01 -19.01
CA GLY A 111 2.18 5.93 -19.61
C GLY A 111 3.57 5.79 -18.98
N GLY A 112 3.77 6.34 -17.78
CA GLY A 112 5.07 6.42 -17.11
C GLY A 112 5.99 7.54 -17.60
N GLU A 113 5.49 8.44 -18.45
CA GLU A 113 6.23 9.60 -18.99
C GLU A 113 5.63 10.90 -18.47
N ILE A 114 6.49 11.91 -18.24
CA ILE A 114 6.06 13.28 -17.92
C ILE A 114 5.56 13.94 -19.20
N ARG A 115 4.33 14.45 -19.17
CA ARG A 115 3.70 15.12 -20.34
C ARG A 115 3.73 16.63 -20.23
N GLU A 116 3.41 17.12 -19.03
CA GLU A 116 3.30 18.55 -18.75
C GLU A 116 3.87 18.82 -17.36
N SER A 117 4.34 20.05 -17.18
CA SER A 117 4.88 20.54 -15.92
C SER A 117 4.31 21.92 -15.63
N PHE A 118 4.01 22.16 -14.36
CA PHE A 118 3.53 23.42 -13.82
C PHE A 118 4.36 23.76 -12.57
N ALA A 119 4.72 25.02 -12.40
CA ALA A 119 5.35 25.49 -11.18
C ALA A 119 4.97 26.96 -10.93
N THR A 120 4.67 27.29 -9.67
CA THR A 120 4.41 28.67 -9.25
C THR A 120 4.79 28.88 -7.80
N LEU A 121 5.27 30.09 -7.50
CA LEU A 121 5.30 30.61 -6.13
C LEU A 121 3.88 31.06 -5.73
N VAL A 122 3.54 30.90 -4.46
CA VAL A 122 2.22 31.22 -3.87
C VAL A 122 2.31 32.09 -2.61
#